data_AF-A0A930B940-F1
#
_entry.id   AF-A0A930B940-F1
#
_cell.length_a   1.000
_cell.length_b   1.000
_cell.length_c   1.000
_cell.angle_alpha   90.00
_cell.angle_beta   90.00
_cell.angle_gamma   90.00
#
_symmetry.space_group_name_H-M   'P 1'
#
loop_
_entity.id
_entity.type
_entity.pdbx_description
1 polymer ?
#
loop_
_entity_poly.entity_id
_entity_poly.type
_entity_poly.pdbx_seq_one_letter_code
_entity_poly.pdbx_strand_id
1 'polypeptide(L)'
;LIELTNAEARKLMGFAALLKGAHTPFLWLDPEDYEEKGIQLPLIANGIYQAVMKMGDYVEPVEYIEKVAVYVDGVKQASNAYTVTGGTVKFKTGPASTAKITADYTYYWKVMLADDGIETENIFVDFNKSKTFKMVTVR
;
A
#
# COMPACT_ATOMS: atom_id res chain seq x y z
N LEU A 1 1.09 22.08 10.41
CA LEU A 1 1.66 20.74 10.65
C LEU A 1 0.53 19.85 11.15
N ILE A 2 0.45 18.60 10.71
CA ILE A 2 -0.37 17.59 11.38
C ILE A 2 0.45 17.16 12.60
N GLU A 3 -0.01 17.47 13.80
CA GLU A 3 0.69 17.14 15.04
C GLU A 3 0.17 15.79 15.57
N LEU A 4 1.09 14.89 15.94
CA LEU A 4 0.75 13.59 16.53
C LEU A 4 0.52 13.77 18.03
N THR A 5 -0.58 13.21 18.55
CA THR A 5 -0.73 13.05 20.00
C THR A 5 0.32 12.08 20.53
N ASN A 6 0.62 12.15 21.84
CA ASN A 6 1.51 11.17 22.50
C ASN A 6 1.07 9.71 22.29
N ALA A 7 -0.23 9.46 22.17
CA ALA A 7 -0.76 8.12 21.92
C ALA A 7 -0.47 7.66 20.49
N GLU A 8 -0.60 8.55 19.50
CA GLU A 8 -0.28 8.24 18.09
C GLU A 8 1.22 8.09 17.88
N ALA A 9 2.05 8.93 18.51
CA ALA A 9 3.51 8.79 18.49
C ALA A 9 3.95 7.43 19.04
N ARG A 10 3.37 6.98 20.17
CA ARG A 10 3.64 5.64 20.72
C ARG A 10 3.19 4.50 19.79
N LYS A 11 2.06 4.65 19.10
CA LYS A 11 1.62 3.66 18.10
C LYS A 11 2.59 3.59 16.93
N LEU A 12 3.06 4.72 16.42
CA LEU A 12 4.03 4.79 15.34
C LEU A 12 5.36 4.13 15.73
N MET A 13 5.90 4.47 16.91
CA MET A 13 7.10 3.81 17.44
C MET A 13 6.92 2.30 17.59
N GLY A 14 5.77 1.87 18.13
CA GLY A 14 5.45 0.45 18.28
C GLY A 14 5.37 -0.28 16.95
N PHE A 15 4.77 0.33 15.92
CA PHE A 15 4.74 -0.20 14.57
C PHE A 15 6.15 -0.39 14.00
N ALA A 16 7.02 0.61 14.12
CA ALA A 16 8.40 0.53 13.64
C ALA A 16 9.22 -0.55 14.37
N ALA A 17 9.04 -0.67 15.68
CA ALA A 17 9.67 -1.71 16.47
C ALA A 17 9.20 -3.12 16.04
N LEU A 18 7.92 -3.29 15.69
CA LEU A 18 7.40 -4.55 15.16
C LEU A 18 8.02 -4.93 13.82
N LEU A 19 8.29 -3.95 12.95
CA LEU A 19 9.00 -4.17 11.68
C LEU A 19 10.49 -4.46 11.87
N LYS A 20 11.02 -4.24 13.09
CA LYS A 20 12.45 -4.30 13.42
C LYS A 20 13.25 -3.34 12.54
N GLY A 21 12.78 -2.10 12.41
CA GLY A 21 13.42 -1.10 11.56
C GLY A 21 13.28 -1.44 10.07
N ALA A 22 14.38 -1.36 9.33
CA ALA A 22 14.44 -1.65 7.91
C ALA A 22 14.41 -3.15 7.58
N HIS A 23 14.19 -4.05 8.55
CA HIS A 23 14.33 -5.48 8.28
C HIS A 23 13.10 -6.10 7.59
N THR A 24 11.88 -5.70 7.95
CA THR A 24 10.65 -6.40 7.54
C THR A 24 9.82 -5.57 6.57
N PRO A 25 9.62 -6.02 5.31
CA PRO A 25 8.70 -5.39 4.39
C PRO A 25 7.23 -5.56 4.82
N PHE A 26 6.38 -4.63 4.41
CA PHE A 26 4.94 -4.67 4.63
C PHE A 26 4.18 -4.16 3.41
N LEU A 27 2.88 -4.46 3.38
CA LEU A 27 1.98 -4.02 2.32
C LEU A 27 1.42 -2.64 2.66
N TRP A 28 1.57 -1.70 1.73
CA TRP A 28 1.06 -0.34 1.80
C TRP A 28 0.05 -0.12 0.69
N LEU A 29 -1.15 0.31 1.06
CA LEU A 29 -2.15 0.80 0.12
C LEU A 29 -1.90 2.29 -0.08
N ASP A 30 -1.29 2.64 -1.20
CA ASP A 30 -1.02 4.03 -1.51
C ASP A 30 -2.33 4.78 -1.79
N PRO A 31 -2.60 5.95 -1.20
CA PRO A 31 -3.83 6.69 -1.49
C PRO A 31 -3.92 7.27 -2.91
N GLU A 32 -2.78 7.46 -3.58
CA GLU A 32 -2.67 8.11 -4.89
C GLU A 32 -2.44 7.11 -6.02
N ASP A 33 -1.76 5.99 -5.75
CA ASP A 33 -1.42 5.00 -6.77
C ASP A 33 -1.66 3.55 -6.31
N TYR A 34 -2.88 3.05 -6.50
CA TYR A 34 -3.29 1.75 -5.95
C TYR A 34 -4.22 0.95 -6.85
N GLU A 35 -4.53 1.41 -8.05
CA GLU A 35 -5.50 0.74 -8.92
C GLU A 35 -5.02 0.60 -10.35
N GLU A 36 -5.32 -0.55 -10.93
CA GLU A 36 -5.19 -0.79 -12.36
C GLU A 36 -6.55 -1.11 -12.96
N LYS A 37 -6.81 -0.61 -14.17
CA LYS A 37 -8.06 -0.84 -14.91
C LYS A 37 -7.76 -1.26 -16.34
N GLY A 38 -8.29 -2.40 -16.74
CA GLY A 38 -8.14 -2.97 -18.08
C GLY A 38 -6.71 -3.37 -18.44
N ILE A 39 -5.81 -3.52 -17.45
CA ILE A 39 -4.41 -3.85 -17.71
C ILE A 39 -4.29 -5.30 -18.19
N GLN A 40 -3.45 -5.52 -19.20
CA GLN A 40 -3.18 -6.86 -19.69
C GLN A 40 -2.24 -7.61 -18.74
N LEU A 41 -2.63 -8.83 -18.35
CA LEU A 41 -1.84 -9.64 -17.44
C LEU A 41 -0.82 -10.50 -18.22
N PRO A 42 0.48 -10.46 -17.88
CA PRO A 42 1.46 -11.38 -18.43
C PRO A 42 1.20 -12.83 -18.01
N LEU A 43 1.36 -13.76 -18.94
CA LEU A 43 1.32 -15.20 -18.68
C LEU A 43 2.66 -15.63 -18.05
N ILE A 44 2.62 -16.26 -16.87
CA ILE A 44 3.82 -16.75 -16.18
C ILE A 44 3.89 -18.28 -16.10
N ALA A 45 2.75 -18.95 -16.17
CA ALA A 45 2.64 -20.40 -16.31
C ALA A 45 1.29 -20.75 -16.93
N ASN A 46 1.06 -22.00 -17.32
CA ASN A 46 -0.18 -22.40 -17.97
C ASN A 46 -1.42 -22.03 -17.12
N GLY A 47 -2.24 -21.11 -17.64
CA GLY A 47 -3.43 -20.60 -16.96
C GLY A 47 -3.16 -19.70 -15.75
N ILE A 48 -1.90 -19.30 -15.50
CA ILE A 48 -1.50 -18.43 -14.39
C ILE A 48 -0.94 -17.12 -14.94
N TYR A 49 -1.52 -16.02 -14.49
CA TYR A 49 -1.22 -14.68 -14.93
C TYR A 49 -0.76 -13.80 -13.77
N GLN A 50 0.21 -12.95 -14.02
CA GLN A 50 0.80 -12.05 -13.02
C GLN A 50 0.09 -10.69 -13.07
N ALA A 51 -0.36 -10.18 -11.94
CA ALA A 51 -0.76 -8.79 -11.82
C ALA A 51 0.47 -7.89 -11.81
N VAL A 52 0.32 -6.71 -12.38
CA VAL A 52 1.40 -5.76 -12.58
C VAL A 52 0.92 -4.36 -12.27
N MET A 53 1.81 -3.51 -11.79
CA MET A 53 1.59 -2.06 -11.70
C MET A 53 2.36 -1.39 -12.85
N LYS A 54 1.83 -0.30 -13.39
CA LYS A 54 2.43 0.40 -14.53
C LYS A 54 2.69 1.88 -14.22
N MET A 55 3.93 2.30 -14.43
CA MET A 55 4.39 3.69 -14.26
C MET A 55 4.99 4.19 -15.57
N GLY A 56 4.17 4.82 -16.40
CA GLY A 56 4.60 5.17 -17.76
C GLY A 56 4.93 3.90 -18.56
N ASP A 57 6.18 3.76 -19.01
CA ASP A 57 6.65 2.55 -19.72
C ASP A 57 7.18 1.45 -18.79
N TYR A 58 7.36 1.77 -17.50
CA TYR A 58 7.82 0.82 -16.49
C TYR A 58 6.68 -0.08 -16.02
N VAL A 59 6.95 -1.38 -15.89
CA VAL A 59 5.96 -2.39 -15.45
C VAL A 59 6.62 -3.32 -14.45
N GLU A 60 5.99 -3.49 -13.29
CA GLU A 60 6.48 -4.39 -12.24
C GLU A 60 5.42 -5.38 -11.77
N PRO A 61 5.82 -6.61 -11.40
CA PRO A 61 4.91 -7.57 -10.80
C PRO A 61 4.47 -7.11 -9.41
N VAL A 62 3.16 -7.18 -9.17
CA VAL A 62 2.55 -6.91 -7.87
C VAL A 62 2.56 -8.16 -7.00
N GLU A 63 2.84 -8.04 -5.71
CA GLU A 63 2.81 -9.19 -4.78
C GLU A 63 1.42 -9.48 -4.19
N TYR A 64 0.55 -8.47 -4.11
CA TYR A 64 -0.78 -8.60 -3.55
C TYR A 64 -1.81 -7.71 -4.24
N ILE A 65 -2.95 -8.30 -4.62
CA ILE A 65 -4.10 -7.61 -5.22
C ILE A 65 -5.41 -7.98 -4.52
N GLU A 66 -6.38 -7.09 -4.57
CA GLU A 66 -7.76 -7.32 -4.13
C GLU A 66 -8.78 -6.70 -5.10
N LYS A 67 -10.08 -6.93 -4.83
CA LYS A 67 -11.20 -6.38 -5.64
C LYS A 67 -11.07 -6.68 -7.13
N VAL A 68 -10.61 -7.88 -7.45
CA VAL A 68 -10.24 -8.28 -8.81
C VAL A 68 -11.47 -8.54 -9.69
N ALA A 69 -11.46 -8.00 -10.89
CA ALA A 69 -12.34 -8.38 -12.00
C ALA A 69 -11.50 -8.76 -13.22
N VAL A 70 -11.66 -9.99 -13.72
CA VAL A 70 -10.89 -10.53 -14.85
C VAL A 70 -11.76 -10.62 -16.10
N TYR A 71 -11.16 -10.35 -17.25
CA TYR A 71 -11.79 -10.41 -18.56
C TYR A 71 -10.96 -11.28 -19.50
N VAL A 72 -11.64 -12.06 -20.32
CA VAL A 72 -11.06 -12.84 -21.42
C VAL A 72 -11.63 -12.25 -22.70
N ASP A 73 -10.78 -11.69 -23.56
CA ASP A 73 -11.18 -11.01 -24.80
C ASP A 73 -12.29 -9.96 -24.58
N GLY A 74 -12.19 -9.20 -23.47
CA GLY A 74 -13.15 -8.17 -23.08
C GLY A 74 -14.42 -8.69 -22.39
N VAL A 75 -14.61 -10.01 -22.29
CA VAL A 75 -15.77 -10.62 -21.60
C VAL A 75 -15.44 -10.85 -20.13
N LYS A 76 -16.21 -10.25 -19.23
CA LYS A 76 -16.06 -10.40 -17.78
C LYS A 76 -16.27 -11.85 -17.37
N GLN A 77 -15.32 -12.40 -16.63
CA GLN A 77 -15.36 -13.76 -16.11
C GLN A 77 -16.07 -13.80 -14.76
N ALA A 78 -16.83 -14.87 -14.52
CA ALA A 78 -17.40 -15.12 -13.20
C ALA A 78 -16.29 -15.32 -12.17
N SER A 79 -16.47 -14.83 -10.94
CA SER A 79 -15.45 -14.89 -9.88
C SER A 79 -15.04 -16.33 -9.51
N ASN A 80 -15.87 -17.33 -9.83
CA ASN A 80 -15.56 -18.74 -9.61
C ASN A 80 -14.80 -19.40 -10.77
N ALA A 81 -14.54 -18.71 -11.88
CA ALA A 81 -13.79 -19.23 -13.03
C ALA A 81 -12.27 -19.19 -12.80
N TYR A 82 -11.80 -18.38 -11.85
CA TYR A 82 -10.40 -18.22 -11.49
C TYR A 82 -10.24 -18.12 -9.96
N THR A 83 -9.00 -18.20 -9.51
CA THR A 83 -8.57 -17.97 -8.12
C THR A 83 -7.50 -16.90 -8.10
N VAL A 84 -7.56 -16.02 -7.11
CA VAL A 84 -6.53 -15.00 -6.85
C VAL A 84 -5.69 -15.45 -5.67
N THR A 85 -4.36 -15.39 -5.80
CA THR A 85 -3.44 -15.72 -4.71
C THR A 85 -2.21 -14.82 -4.80
N GLY A 86 -2.01 -13.98 -3.78
CA GLY A 86 -1.07 -12.87 -3.86
C GLY A 86 -1.41 -12.01 -5.08
N GLY A 87 -0.43 -11.66 -5.89
CA GLY A 87 -0.61 -10.95 -7.16
C GLY A 87 -0.78 -11.87 -8.38
N THR A 88 -1.29 -13.09 -8.22
CA THR A 88 -1.51 -14.00 -9.35
C THR A 88 -2.99 -14.35 -9.53
N VAL A 89 -3.39 -14.48 -10.79
CA VAL A 89 -4.69 -14.96 -11.23
C VAL A 89 -4.52 -16.31 -11.91
N LYS A 90 -5.14 -17.35 -11.36
CA LYS A 90 -5.11 -18.71 -11.92
C LYS A 90 -6.49 -19.13 -12.38
N PHE A 91 -6.63 -19.46 -13.66
CA PHE A 91 -7.88 -19.99 -14.22
C PHE A 91 -8.09 -21.46 -13.86
N LYS A 92 -9.34 -21.85 -13.60
CA LYS A 92 -9.72 -23.26 -13.40
C LYS A 92 -9.66 -24.04 -14.71
N THR A 93 -10.19 -23.45 -15.77
CA THR A 93 -10.07 -23.94 -17.14
C THR A 93 -9.26 -22.92 -17.92
N GLY A 94 -8.11 -23.34 -18.45
CA GLY A 94 -7.21 -22.44 -19.15
C GLY A 94 -7.90 -21.76 -20.34
N PRO A 95 -7.76 -20.44 -20.50
CA PRO A 95 -8.27 -19.74 -21.68
C PRO A 95 -7.48 -20.16 -22.94
N ALA A 96 -7.99 -19.82 -24.12
CA ALA A 96 -7.27 -20.06 -25.37
C ALA A 96 -5.90 -19.36 -25.35
N SER A 97 -4.89 -19.96 -25.98
CA SER A 97 -3.52 -19.41 -26.00
C SER A 97 -3.40 -18.05 -26.68
N THR A 98 -4.37 -17.70 -27.53
CA THR A 98 -4.44 -16.41 -28.23
C THR A 98 -5.32 -15.39 -27.51
N ALA A 99 -5.98 -15.78 -26.41
CA ALA A 99 -6.90 -14.90 -25.70
C ALA A 99 -6.16 -13.78 -24.98
N LYS A 100 -6.71 -12.58 -25.02
CA LYS A 100 -6.21 -11.43 -24.28
C LYS A 100 -6.83 -11.41 -22.89
N ILE A 101 -5.98 -11.57 -21.87
CA ILE A 101 -6.40 -11.52 -20.47
C ILE A 101 -6.14 -10.13 -19.91
N THR A 102 -7.20 -9.46 -19.48
CA THR A 102 -7.12 -8.16 -18.80
C THR A 102 -7.80 -8.21 -17.44
N ALA A 103 -7.43 -7.30 -16.55
CA ALA A 103 -8.08 -7.22 -15.25
C ALA A 103 -8.16 -5.78 -14.71
N ASP A 104 -9.14 -5.57 -13.83
CA ASP A 104 -9.25 -4.43 -12.93
C ASP A 104 -8.97 -4.92 -11.51
N TYR A 105 -8.17 -4.18 -10.73
CA TYR A 105 -7.87 -4.55 -9.34
C TYR A 105 -7.27 -3.39 -8.56
N THR A 106 -7.35 -3.51 -7.24
CA THR A 106 -6.53 -2.74 -6.30
C THR A 106 -5.25 -3.52 -6.01
N TYR A 107 -4.10 -2.85 -5.99
CA TYR A 107 -2.82 -3.44 -5.62
C TYR A 107 -2.21 -2.76 -4.38
N TYR A 108 -1.30 -3.49 -3.74
CA TYR A 108 -0.55 -3.00 -2.59
C TYR A 108 0.93 -2.94 -2.95
N TRP A 109 1.56 -1.86 -2.53
CA TRP A 109 2.99 -1.69 -2.60
C TRP A 109 3.68 -2.51 -1.52
N LYS A 110 4.74 -3.22 -1.88
CA LYS A 110 5.62 -3.82 -0.89
C LYS A 110 6.72 -2.84 -0.57
N VAL A 111 6.64 -2.28 0.63
CA VAL A 111 7.56 -1.25 1.11
C VAL A 111 8.26 -1.74 2.37
N MET A 112 9.35 -1.07 2.74
CA MET A 112 10.07 -1.28 3.98
C MET A 112 10.55 0.07 4.49
N LEU A 113 10.84 0.18 5.79
CA LEU A 113 11.49 1.37 6.31
C LEU A 113 12.87 1.51 5.66
N ALA A 114 13.23 2.74 5.28
CA ALA A 114 14.51 3.02 4.61
C ALA A 114 15.73 2.84 5.54
N ASP A 115 15.50 2.96 6.85
CA ASP A 115 16.51 2.80 7.88
C ASP A 115 15.87 2.30 9.19
N ASP A 116 16.70 1.97 10.17
CA ASP A 116 16.28 1.48 11.48
C ASP A 116 15.80 2.61 12.42
N GLY A 117 16.09 3.87 12.08
CA GLY A 117 15.71 5.04 12.86
C GLY A 117 14.29 5.53 12.53
N ILE A 118 13.44 5.67 13.56
CA ILE A 118 12.31 6.60 13.54
C ILE A 118 12.60 7.71 14.53
N GLU A 119 12.76 8.92 14.02
CA GLU A 119 12.85 10.13 14.85
C GLU A 119 11.45 10.69 15.07
N THR A 120 11.09 10.87 16.33
CA THR A 120 9.91 11.66 16.72
C THR A 120 10.38 12.81 17.60
N GLU A 121 10.22 14.04 17.13
CA GLU A 121 10.51 15.23 17.93
C GLU A 121 9.29 15.60 18.76
N ASN A 122 9.46 15.69 20.08
CA ASN A 122 8.41 16.22 20.95
C ASN A 122 8.47 17.74 20.95
N ILE A 123 7.55 18.38 20.24
CA ILE A 123 7.58 19.83 20.02
C ILE A 123 7.12 20.60 21.29
N PHE A 124 6.30 19.99 22.18
CA PHE A 124 5.93 20.60 23.46
C PHE A 124 5.62 19.58 24.56
N VAL A 125 6.41 19.60 25.64
CA VAL A 125 6.03 19.07 26.95
C VAL A 125 6.01 20.22 27.95
N ASP A 126 4.84 20.56 28.48
CA ASP A 126 4.69 21.39 29.70
C ASP A 126 5.18 22.86 29.65
N PHE A 127 5.23 23.49 28.46
CA PHE A 127 5.63 24.90 28.31
C PHE A 127 4.44 25.84 28.05
N ASN A 128 4.41 26.97 28.78
CA ASN A 128 3.50 28.10 28.54
C ASN A 128 4.30 29.36 28.19
N LYS A 129 3.80 30.17 27.25
CA LYS A 129 4.41 31.45 26.86
C LYS A 129 3.63 32.62 27.46
N SER A 130 4.26 33.44 28.31
CA SER A 130 3.69 34.68 28.86
C SER A 130 4.44 35.91 28.33
N LYS A 131 3.72 36.98 27.95
CA LYS A 131 4.32 38.17 27.30
C LYS A 131 4.81 39.24 28.28
N THR A 132 4.03 39.62 29.30
CA THR A 132 4.49 40.57 30.33
C THR A 132 3.68 40.42 31.60
N PHE A 133 4.37 40.36 32.75
CA PHE A 133 3.77 40.39 34.09
C PHE A 133 4.21 41.69 34.77
N LYS A 134 3.26 42.59 35.06
CA LYS A 134 3.54 43.87 35.74
C LYS A 134 2.98 43.83 37.16
N MET A 135 3.82 44.21 38.13
CA MET A 135 3.46 44.32 39.55
C MET A 135 3.64 45.77 40.00
N VAL A 136 2.77 46.23 40.90
CA VAL A 136 2.84 47.54 41.56
C VAL A 136 2.86 47.34 43.07
N THR A 137 3.56 48.21 43.79
CA THR A 137 3.55 48.20 45.25
C THR A 137 2.26 48.78 45.78
N VAL A 138 1.59 48.05 46.68
CA VAL A 138 0.43 48.52 47.43
C VAL A 138 0.92 49.20 48.71
N ARG A 139 0.40 50.39 49.02
CA ARG A 139 0.50 50.99 50.36
C ARG A 139 -0.82 50.80 51.08
#